data_AF-A0A0X3BK36-F1
#
_entry.id   AF-A0A0X3BK36-F1
#
_cell.length_a   1.000
_cell.length_b   1.000
_cell.length_c   1.000
_cell.angle_alpha   90.00
_cell.angle_beta   90.00
_cell.angle_gamma   90.00
#
_symmetry.space_group_name_H-M   'P 1'
#
loop_
_entity.id
_entity.type
_entity.pdbx_description
1 polymer ?
#
loop_
_entity_poly.entity_id
_entity_poly.type
_entity_poly.pdbx_seq_one_letter_code
_entity_poly.pdbx_strand_id
1 'polypeptide(L)'
;MVEVPPGSLEETIAKARAIEARLNASYGDFARRELAADKHYFSIKFEKVYRRFFQAGKKKRYAGHLVWKEGKDVDEVDVVGFEIRRSDSPQVTREVQHDVLEMILRGDAFEDVQAYLRDVIRRYRRGEYSLDEAGIPGGIGKNLDSYENEDAHIRGAKYSNKYLGTDFKRGSKPKRVYIKTVTEKYPRTDVVCFEYADQVPPEFVVDWETMLEKTLKGPLSRIIEPLGWDWHDVDPTRTTLFDFGM
;
A
#
# COMPACT_ATOMS: atom_id res chain seq x y z
N MET A 1 6.13 19.85 -1.51
CA MET A 1 7.19 19.67 -0.51
C MET A 1 8.37 20.53 -0.95
N VAL A 2 9.02 21.20 -0.02
CA VAL A 2 10.24 21.97 -0.29
C VAL A 2 11.36 21.28 0.47
N GLU A 3 12.40 20.86 -0.24
CA GLU A 3 13.61 20.36 0.40
C GLU A 3 14.36 21.56 0.99
N VAL A 4 14.66 21.47 2.29
CA VAL A 4 15.36 22.53 3.03
C VAL A 4 16.76 22.02 3.34
N PRO A 5 17.81 22.86 3.23
CA PRO A 5 19.16 22.44 3.57
C PRO A 5 19.25 21.83 4.98
N PRO A 6 20.06 20.77 5.16
CA PRO A 6 20.18 20.08 6.45
C PRO A 6 20.45 21.04 7.62
N GLY A 7 19.91 20.69 8.78
CA GLY A 7 20.05 21.43 10.03
C GLY A 7 19.26 20.78 11.15
N SER A 8 19.25 21.40 12.32
CA SER A 8 18.37 20.99 13.42
C SER A 8 16.89 21.16 13.05
N LEU A 9 16.01 20.49 13.81
CA LEU A 9 14.57 20.63 13.63
C LEU A 9 14.12 22.09 13.84
N GLU A 10 14.67 22.76 14.86
CA GLU A 10 14.37 24.18 15.16
C GLU A 10 14.77 25.10 14.01
N GLU A 11 15.99 24.94 13.46
CA GLU A 11 16.45 25.71 12.30
C GLU A 11 15.57 25.46 11.07
N THR A 12 15.17 24.20 10.86
CA THR A 12 14.28 23.82 9.74
C THR A 12 12.92 24.48 9.88
N ILE A 13 12.34 24.47 11.08
CA ILE A 13 11.07 25.15 11.39
C ILE A 13 11.20 26.66 11.19
N ALA A 14 12.28 27.28 11.67
CA ALA A 14 12.53 28.71 11.51
C ALA A 14 12.62 29.11 10.03
N LYS A 15 13.39 28.35 9.23
CA LYS A 15 13.49 28.54 7.77
C LYS A 15 12.13 28.39 7.09
N ALA A 16 11.36 27.35 7.44
CA ALA A 16 10.05 27.11 6.86
C ALA A 16 9.05 28.24 7.17
N ARG A 17 9.03 28.75 8.41
CA ARG A 17 8.23 29.93 8.79
C ARG A 17 8.66 31.20 8.05
N ALA A 18 9.96 31.38 7.82
CA ALA A 18 10.44 32.51 7.01
C ALA A 18 9.97 32.41 5.55
N ILE A 19 9.97 31.21 4.96
CA ILE A 19 9.44 30.95 3.61
C ILE A 19 7.93 31.24 3.56
N GLU A 20 7.17 30.74 4.52
CA GLU A 20 5.73 31.00 4.68
C GLU A 20 5.42 32.50 4.75
N ALA A 21 6.12 33.24 5.62
CA ALA A 21 5.94 34.68 5.78
C ALA A 21 6.25 35.44 4.48
N ARG A 22 7.35 35.10 3.80
CA ARG A 22 7.74 35.73 2.54
C ARG A 22 6.72 35.47 1.42
N LEU A 23 6.23 34.24 1.29
CA LEU A 23 5.21 33.89 0.30
C LEU A 23 3.89 34.62 0.56
N ASN A 24 3.41 34.60 1.80
CA ASN A 24 2.18 35.30 2.17
C ASN A 24 2.27 36.81 1.91
N ALA A 25 3.41 37.44 2.20
CA ALA A 25 3.64 38.85 1.89
C ALA A 25 3.64 39.14 0.37
N SER A 26 4.07 38.18 -0.46
CA SER A 26 4.14 38.34 -1.92
C SER A 26 2.78 38.26 -2.63
N TYR A 27 1.77 37.65 -2.01
CA TYR A 27 0.48 37.41 -2.67
C TYR A 27 -0.29 38.68 -3.02
N GLY A 28 -0.10 39.78 -2.28
CA GLY A 28 -0.74 41.06 -2.58
C GLY A 28 -0.28 41.66 -3.90
N ASP A 29 1.03 41.63 -4.15
CA ASP A 29 1.59 42.11 -5.42
C ASP A 29 1.21 41.20 -6.58
N PHE A 30 1.23 39.87 -6.37
CA PHE A 30 0.79 38.91 -7.37
C PHE A 30 -0.68 39.13 -7.76
N ALA A 31 -1.58 39.27 -6.78
CA ALA A 31 -3.01 39.46 -7.04
C ALA A 31 -3.30 40.73 -7.85
N ARG A 32 -2.63 41.84 -7.53
CA ARG A 32 -2.78 43.10 -8.28
C ARG A 32 -2.23 43.00 -9.70
N ARG A 33 -1.00 42.47 -9.86
CA ARG A 33 -0.29 42.48 -11.15
C ARG A 33 -0.83 41.44 -12.13
N GLU A 34 -1.07 40.22 -11.66
CA GLU A 34 -1.41 39.09 -12.54
C GLU A 34 -2.92 38.90 -12.69
N LEU A 35 -3.72 39.30 -11.69
CA LEU A 35 -5.16 39.04 -11.65
C LEU A 35 -6.03 40.30 -11.60
N ALA A 36 -5.43 41.50 -11.61
CA ALA A 36 -6.13 42.79 -11.46
C ALA A 36 -7.06 42.83 -10.23
N ALA A 37 -6.65 42.18 -9.13
CA ALA A 37 -7.45 42.06 -7.92
C ALA A 37 -6.84 42.87 -6.76
N ASP A 38 -7.56 43.89 -6.31
CA ASP A 38 -7.17 44.72 -5.15
C ASP A 38 -7.34 44.00 -3.80
N LYS A 39 -8.17 42.96 -3.77
CA LYS A 39 -8.43 42.11 -2.59
C LYS A 39 -8.20 40.65 -2.96
N HIS A 40 -7.50 39.92 -2.10
CA HIS A 40 -7.32 38.47 -2.21
C HIS A 40 -7.42 37.81 -0.83
N TYR A 41 -7.58 36.48 -0.83
CA TYR A 41 -7.59 35.64 0.37
C TYR A 41 -6.52 34.54 0.32
N PHE A 42 -5.58 34.64 -0.62
CA PHE A 42 -4.48 33.68 -0.72
C PHE A 42 -3.68 33.65 0.58
N SER A 43 -3.48 32.44 1.07
CA SER A 43 -2.63 32.16 2.21
C SER A 43 -2.05 30.76 2.04
N ILE A 44 -0.79 30.61 2.41
CA ILE A 44 -0.15 29.31 2.55
C ILE A 44 0.24 29.12 4.01
N LYS A 45 0.15 27.87 4.47
CA LYS A 45 0.53 27.48 5.81
C LYS A 45 1.68 26.48 5.77
N PHE A 46 2.66 26.67 6.64
CA PHE A 46 3.64 25.64 6.94
C PHE A 46 3.03 24.59 7.89
N GLU A 47 2.91 23.35 7.42
CA GLU A 47 2.15 22.30 8.15
C GLU A 47 3.03 21.23 8.82
N LYS A 48 4.08 20.75 8.14
CA LYS A 48 4.80 19.52 8.51
C LYS A 48 6.29 19.57 8.19
N VAL A 49 7.10 18.88 9.01
CA VAL A 49 8.52 18.57 8.71
C VAL A 49 8.70 17.06 8.61
N TYR A 50 9.20 16.60 7.47
CA TYR A 50 9.65 15.23 7.31
C TYR A 50 11.16 15.16 7.43
N ARG A 51 11.69 14.29 8.31
CA ARG A 51 13.13 14.01 8.40
C ARG A 51 13.63 13.27 7.16
N ARG A 52 12.86 12.31 6.69
CA ARG A 52 13.05 11.63 5.41
C ARG A 52 11.73 11.58 4.66
N PHE A 53 11.79 11.72 3.36
CA PHE A 53 10.63 11.70 2.48
C PHE A 53 10.89 10.77 1.30
N PHE A 54 9.91 9.92 1.00
CA PHE A 54 9.91 9.00 -0.12
C PHE A 54 8.70 9.26 -1.01
N GLN A 55 8.92 9.35 -2.32
CA GLN A 55 7.84 9.44 -3.31
C GLN A 55 8.08 8.46 -4.45
N ALA A 56 7.11 7.58 -4.67
CA ALA A 56 7.17 6.46 -5.62
C ALA A 56 7.00 6.89 -7.11
N GLY A 57 7.54 8.04 -7.52
CA GLY A 57 7.49 8.54 -8.90
C GLY A 57 6.10 8.87 -9.47
N LYS A 58 5.02 8.67 -8.69
CA LYS A 58 3.64 8.98 -9.08
C LYS A 58 3.03 10.01 -8.14
N LYS A 59 2.11 10.82 -8.66
CA LYS A 59 1.34 11.78 -7.85
C LYS A 59 0.53 11.03 -6.78
N LYS A 60 0.40 11.65 -5.61
CA LYS A 60 -0.39 11.14 -4.46
C LYS A 60 0.10 9.79 -3.90
N ARG A 61 1.36 9.42 -4.08
CA ARG A 61 1.96 8.22 -3.49
C ARG A 61 3.28 8.56 -2.83
N TYR A 62 3.22 8.85 -1.54
CA TYR A 62 4.40 9.25 -0.76
C TYR A 62 4.31 8.75 0.67
N ALA A 63 5.47 8.60 1.29
CA ALA A 63 5.62 8.31 2.69
C ALA A 63 6.70 9.22 3.28
N GLY A 64 6.61 9.56 4.56
CA GLY A 64 7.62 10.38 5.20
C GLY A 64 7.73 10.09 6.69
N HIS A 65 8.95 10.17 7.19
CA HIS A 65 9.23 10.16 8.62
C HIS A 65 8.88 11.53 9.17
N LEU A 66 7.67 11.66 9.70
CA LEU A 66 7.12 12.91 10.19
C LEU A 66 7.63 13.18 11.61
N VAL A 67 8.38 14.27 11.76
CA VAL A 67 9.03 14.63 13.03
C VAL A 67 8.42 15.88 13.69
N TRP A 68 7.61 16.62 12.95
CA TRP A 68 6.90 17.79 13.46
C TRP A 68 5.64 18.07 12.63
N LYS A 69 4.55 18.46 13.30
CA LYS A 69 3.29 18.84 12.67
C LYS A 69 2.57 19.92 13.48
N GLU A 70 2.30 21.05 12.84
CA GLU A 70 1.46 22.14 13.36
C GLU A 70 1.76 22.56 14.82
N GLY A 71 3.05 22.69 15.16
CA GLY A 71 3.49 23.12 16.48
C GLY A 71 3.70 22.00 17.49
N LYS A 72 3.56 20.74 17.08
CA LYS A 72 3.81 19.57 17.93
C LYS A 72 4.94 18.74 17.34
N ASP A 73 5.86 18.35 18.20
CA ASP A 73 6.83 17.30 17.90
C ASP A 73 6.07 15.97 17.82
N VAL A 74 6.39 15.19 16.81
CA VAL A 74 5.81 13.87 16.55
C VAL A 74 6.92 12.93 16.09
N ASP A 75 6.65 11.64 16.08
CA ASP A 75 7.57 10.63 15.56
C ASP A 75 6.75 9.51 14.93
N GLU A 76 6.32 9.71 13.69
CA GLU A 76 5.41 8.78 13.00
C GLU A 76 5.73 8.62 11.52
N VAL A 77 5.29 7.50 10.93
CA VAL A 77 5.34 7.26 9.50
C VAL A 77 4.03 7.77 8.87
N ASP A 78 4.08 8.90 8.17
CA ASP A 78 2.92 9.39 7.41
C ASP A 78 2.91 8.80 6.01
N VAL A 79 1.80 8.19 5.61
CA VAL A 79 1.66 7.43 4.36
C VAL A 79 0.44 7.90 3.60
N VAL A 80 0.62 8.22 2.32
CA VAL A 80 -0.45 8.66 1.43
C VAL A 80 -0.46 7.86 0.14
N GLY A 81 -1.63 7.31 -0.19
CA GLY A 81 -1.94 6.65 -1.47
C GLY A 81 -1.35 5.27 -1.69
N PHE A 82 -0.79 4.66 -0.63
CA PHE A 82 -0.36 3.28 -0.58
C PHE A 82 -1.45 2.36 -0.01
N GLU A 83 -1.29 1.05 -0.19
CA GLU A 83 -2.21 0.00 0.26
C GLU A 83 -2.42 -0.01 1.78
N ILE A 84 -1.45 0.46 2.58
CA ILE A 84 -1.51 0.52 4.05
C ILE A 84 -2.85 1.06 4.59
N ARG A 85 -3.41 2.13 3.97
CA ARG A 85 -4.67 2.76 4.40
C ARG A 85 -5.88 2.32 3.57
N ARG A 86 -5.72 1.38 2.64
CA ARG A 86 -6.77 0.93 1.73
C ARG A 86 -7.55 -0.23 2.35
N SER A 87 -8.85 -0.02 2.49
CA SER A 87 -9.74 -1.05 3.04
C SER A 87 -9.92 -2.26 2.11
N ASP A 88 -9.55 -2.14 0.83
CA ASP A 88 -9.58 -3.20 -0.17
C ASP A 88 -8.24 -3.91 -0.36
N SER A 89 -7.30 -3.71 0.58
CA SER A 89 -6.01 -4.42 0.62
C SER A 89 -6.02 -5.50 1.71
N PRO A 90 -5.40 -6.67 1.46
CA PRO A 90 -5.17 -7.69 2.48
C PRO A 90 -4.46 -7.13 3.71
N GLN A 91 -4.62 -7.78 4.86
CA GLN A 91 -3.90 -7.41 6.07
C GLN A 91 -2.39 -7.56 5.88
N VAL A 92 -1.95 -8.70 5.35
CA VAL A 92 -0.52 -8.97 5.09
C VAL A 92 0.10 -7.91 4.17
N THR A 93 -0.63 -7.44 3.16
CA THR A 93 -0.17 -6.35 2.29
C THR A 93 0.05 -5.07 3.05
N ARG A 94 -0.87 -4.71 3.95
CA ARG A 94 -0.81 -3.46 4.72
C ARG A 94 0.34 -3.48 5.71
N GLU A 95 0.52 -4.58 6.42
CA GLU A 95 1.58 -4.77 7.41
C GLU A 95 2.96 -4.78 6.74
N VAL A 96 3.17 -5.65 5.75
CA VAL A 96 4.46 -5.76 5.06
C VAL A 96 4.83 -4.45 4.37
N GLN A 97 3.86 -3.77 3.75
CA GLN A 97 4.12 -2.48 3.12
C GLN A 97 4.45 -1.38 4.14
N HIS A 98 3.83 -1.40 5.32
CA HIS A 98 4.13 -0.46 6.40
C HIS A 98 5.57 -0.66 6.87
N ASP A 99 5.93 -1.89 7.20
CA ASP A 99 7.26 -2.24 7.71
C ASP A 99 8.36 -1.87 6.71
N VAL A 100 8.18 -2.18 5.42
CA VAL A 100 9.14 -1.80 4.38
C VAL A 100 9.32 -0.30 4.28
N LEU A 101 8.21 0.47 4.27
CA LEU A 101 8.30 1.94 4.24
C LEU A 101 8.96 2.50 5.49
N GLU A 102 8.67 1.94 6.66
CA GLU A 102 9.30 2.32 7.93
C GLU A 102 10.82 2.08 7.89
N MET A 103 11.27 0.91 7.45
CA MET A 103 12.70 0.59 7.29
C MET A 103 13.41 1.57 6.36
N ILE A 104 12.80 1.86 5.19
CA ILE A 104 13.32 2.86 4.24
C ILE A 104 13.39 4.26 4.89
N LEU A 105 12.36 4.66 5.62
CA LEU A 105 12.25 5.97 6.25
C LEU A 105 13.17 6.13 7.47
N ARG A 106 13.50 5.03 8.17
CA ARG A 106 14.51 4.97 9.23
C ARG A 106 15.94 4.96 8.66
N GLY A 107 16.14 4.29 7.54
CA GLY A 107 17.39 4.35 6.75
C GLY A 107 18.20 3.10 6.87
N ASP A 108 17.49 2.01 7.05
CA ASP A 108 18.07 0.68 7.10
C ASP A 108 18.74 0.38 5.77
N ALA A 109 19.75 -0.48 5.83
CA ALA A 109 20.45 -0.89 4.64
C ALA A 109 19.53 -1.74 3.75
N PHE A 110 19.84 -1.81 2.45
CA PHE A 110 19.06 -2.62 1.53
C PHE A 110 19.02 -4.09 1.97
N GLU A 111 20.14 -4.59 2.49
CA GLU A 111 20.31 -5.97 2.97
C GLU A 111 19.32 -6.31 4.10
N ASP A 112 19.03 -5.35 4.98
CA ASP A 112 18.05 -5.53 6.07
C ASP A 112 16.63 -5.65 5.50
N VAL A 113 16.26 -4.76 4.58
CA VAL A 113 14.94 -4.79 3.91
C VAL A 113 14.80 -6.07 3.07
N GLN A 114 15.85 -6.46 2.38
CA GLN A 114 15.91 -7.68 1.58
C GLN A 114 15.75 -8.92 2.45
N ALA A 115 16.44 -9.00 3.59
CA ALA A 115 16.32 -10.12 4.53
C ALA A 115 14.89 -10.25 5.07
N TYR A 116 14.27 -9.12 5.45
CA TYR A 116 12.87 -9.07 5.88
C TYR A 116 11.92 -9.58 4.78
N LEU A 117 12.04 -9.04 3.56
CA LEU A 117 11.18 -9.43 2.45
C LEU A 117 11.37 -10.91 2.05
N ARG A 118 12.61 -11.41 2.06
CA ARG A 118 12.90 -12.82 1.79
C ARG A 118 12.22 -13.74 2.80
N ASP A 119 12.21 -13.40 4.10
CA ASP A 119 11.49 -14.16 5.12
C ASP A 119 9.97 -14.15 4.88
N VAL A 120 9.39 -12.95 4.70
CA VAL A 120 7.96 -12.77 4.38
C VAL A 120 7.56 -13.62 3.18
N ILE A 121 8.33 -13.58 2.09
CA ILE A 121 8.04 -14.35 0.86
C ILE A 121 8.11 -15.86 1.11
N ARG A 122 9.08 -16.35 1.90
CA ARG A 122 9.16 -17.78 2.27
C ARG A 122 7.94 -18.23 3.07
N ARG A 123 7.55 -17.44 4.08
CA ARG A 123 6.35 -17.71 4.89
C ARG A 123 5.09 -17.73 4.02
N TYR A 124 4.99 -16.78 3.10
CA TYR A 124 3.87 -16.70 2.14
C TYR A 124 3.75 -17.95 1.28
N ARG A 125 4.86 -18.41 0.68
CA ARG A 125 4.87 -19.60 -0.18
C ARG A 125 4.63 -20.90 0.58
N ARG A 126 5.00 -20.95 1.86
CA ARG A 126 4.69 -22.09 2.74
C ARG A 126 3.22 -22.11 3.20
N GLY A 127 2.43 -21.09 2.82
CA GLY A 127 1.02 -20.97 3.23
C GLY A 127 0.87 -20.71 4.73
N GLU A 128 1.85 -20.05 5.35
CA GLU A 128 1.86 -19.78 6.79
C GLU A 128 1.01 -18.57 7.19
N TYR A 129 0.54 -17.78 6.23
CA TYR A 129 -0.47 -16.75 6.48
C TYR A 129 -1.86 -17.36 6.42
N SER A 130 -2.73 -16.99 7.35
CA SER A 130 -4.13 -17.37 7.32
C SER A 130 -4.85 -16.77 6.11
N LEU A 131 -5.98 -17.37 5.71
CA LEU A 131 -6.83 -16.79 4.68
C LEU A 131 -7.35 -15.40 5.10
N ASP A 132 -7.54 -15.18 6.41
CA ASP A 132 -7.96 -13.88 6.91
C ASP A 132 -6.93 -12.78 6.69
N GLU A 133 -5.65 -13.11 6.79
CA GLU A 133 -4.54 -12.19 6.56
C GLU A 133 -4.29 -11.95 5.06
N ALA A 134 -4.31 -13.02 4.26
CA ALA A 134 -3.95 -13.01 2.85
C ALA A 134 -5.11 -12.68 1.89
N GLY A 135 -6.34 -12.95 2.30
CA GLY A 135 -7.54 -12.78 1.49
C GLY A 135 -7.75 -11.34 1.03
N ILE A 136 -8.05 -11.15 -0.25
CA ILE A 136 -8.17 -9.81 -0.86
C ILE A 136 -9.61 -9.33 -0.74
N PRO A 137 -9.91 -8.29 0.07
CA PRO A 137 -11.27 -7.79 0.20
C PRO A 137 -11.76 -7.20 -1.12
N GLY A 138 -13.05 -7.34 -1.41
CA GLY A 138 -13.68 -6.77 -2.60
C GLY A 138 -15.14 -6.40 -2.34
N GLY A 139 -15.46 -5.12 -2.43
CA GLY A 139 -16.83 -4.63 -2.21
C GLY A 139 -17.73 -4.91 -3.41
N ILE A 140 -18.92 -5.47 -3.16
CA ILE A 140 -19.93 -5.73 -4.19
C ILE A 140 -20.87 -4.53 -4.26
N GLY A 141 -20.65 -3.65 -5.24
CA GLY A 141 -21.41 -2.39 -5.39
C GLY A 141 -22.76 -2.51 -6.11
N LYS A 142 -22.95 -3.55 -6.92
CA LYS A 142 -24.19 -3.82 -7.70
C LYS A 142 -24.75 -5.20 -7.35
N ASN A 143 -25.94 -5.51 -7.86
CA ASN A 143 -26.42 -6.89 -7.82
C ASN A 143 -25.47 -7.78 -8.65
N LEU A 144 -25.23 -9.02 -8.21
CA LEU A 144 -24.24 -9.91 -8.83
C LEU A 144 -24.51 -10.17 -10.31
N ASP A 145 -25.77 -10.15 -10.74
CA ASP A 145 -26.18 -10.38 -12.13
C ASP A 145 -26.12 -9.11 -13.01
N SER A 146 -25.78 -7.96 -12.42
CA SER A 146 -25.70 -6.67 -13.13
C SER A 146 -24.26 -6.28 -13.53
N TYR A 147 -23.30 -7.20 -13.39
CA TYR A 147 -21.92 -7.00 -13.81
C TYR A 147 -21.73 -7.52 -15.23
N GLU A 148 -21.35 -6.63 -16.16
CA GLU A 148 -21.04 -7.00 -17.56
C GLU A 148 -19.78 -7.87 -17.65
N ASN A 149 -18.76 -7.52 -16.85
CA ASN A 149 -17.55 -8.31 -16.69
C ASN A 149 -17.48 -8.82 -15.26
N GLU A 150 -17.36 -10.14 -15.11
CA GLU A 150 -17.24 -10.76 -13.79
C GLU A 150 -15.78 -10.71 -13.31
N ASP A 151 -15.43 -9.64 -12.60
CA ASP A 151 -14.17 -9.57 -11.87
C ASP A 151 -14.04 -10.74 -10.88
N ALA A 152 -12.81 -11.05 -10.46
CA ALA A 152 -12.53 -12.21 -9.61
C ALA A 152 -13.37 -12.26 -8.31
N HIS A 153 -13.64 -11.11 -7.69
CA HIS A 153 -14.49 -11.04 -6.49
C HIS A 153 -15.98 -11.31 -6.78
N ILE A 154 -16.46 -11.00 -7.99
CA ILE A 154 -17.84 -11.31 -8.41
C ILE A 154 -17.97 -12.79 -8.74
N ARG A 155 -17.02 -13.36 -9.49
CA ARG A 155 -16.98 -14.81 -9.79
C ARG A 155 -16.89 -15.64 -8.53
N GLY A 156 -15.98 -15.27 -7.62
CA GLY A 156 -15.81 -15.93 -6.33
C GLY A 156 -17.07 -15.85 -5.48
N ALA A 157 -17.74 -14.69 -5.43
CA ALA A 157 -18.98 -14.53 -4.68
C ALA A 157 -20.13 -15.39 -5.23
N LYS A 158 -20.33 -15.40 -6.56
CA LYS A 158 -21.33 -16.27 -7.22
C LYS A 158 -21.06 -17.74 -6.94
N TYR A 159 -19.80 -18.16 -7.04
CA TYR A 159 -19.41 -19.53 -6.76
C TYR A 159 -19.68 -19.91 -5.30
N SER A 160 -19.21 -19.11 -4.35
CA SER A 160 -19.37 -19.37 -2.92
C SER A 160 -20.84 -19.41 -2.51
N ASN A 161 -21.67 -18.50 -3.05
CA ASN A 161 -23.11 -18.52 -2.77
C ASN A 161 -23.77 -19.81 -3.24
N LYS A 162 -23.34 -20.31 -4.41
CA LYS A 162 -23.92 -21.51 -5.01
C LYS A 162 -23.48 -22.81 -4.34
N TYR A 163 -22.22 -22.89 -3.91
CA TYR A 163 -21.61 -24.17 -3.51
C TYR A 163 -21.13 -24.23 -2.05
N LEU A 164 -20.94 -23.08 -1.39
CA LEU A 164 -20.41 -22.98 -0.03
C LEU A 164 -21.44 -22.43 0.97
N GLY A 165 -22.68 -22.18 0.54
CA GLY A 165 -23.77 -21.74 1.42
C GLY A 165 -23.64 -20.31 1.92
N THR A 166 -22.89 -19.45 1.21
CA THR A 166 -22.76 -18.03 1.54
C THR A 166 -23.91 -17.18 0.96
N ASP A 167 -24.10 -15.95 1.45
CA ASP A 167 -25.11 -15.00 0.95
C ASP A 167 -24.48 -13.62 0.63
N PHE A 168 -23.46 -13.62 -0.24
CA PHE A 168 -22.84 -12.38 -0.70
C PHE A 168 -23.75 -11.65 -1.70
N LYS A 169 -23.99 -10.36 -1.46
CA LYS A 169 -24.90 -9.53 -2.24
C LYS A 169 -24.40 -8.09 -2.31
N ARG A 170 -25.18 -7.20 -2.94
CA ARG A 170 -24.89 -5.77 -2.95
C ARG A 170 -24.69 -5.26 -1.52
N GLY A 171 -23.55 -4.62 -1.28
CA GLY A 171 -23.14 -4.13 0.04
C GLY A 171 -22.21 -5.08 0.81
N SER A 172 -22.13 -6.36 0.44
CA SER A 172 -21.16 -7.29 1.01
C SER A 172 -19.72 -6.92 0.61
N LYS A 173 -18.76 -7.30 1.44
CA LYS A 173 -17.34 -7.10 1.18
C LYS A 173 -16.52 -8.37 1.51
N PRO A 174 -16.79 -9.49 0.83
CA PRO A 174 -16.05 -10.72 1.06
C PRO A 174 -14.56 -10.54 0.75
N LYS A 175 -13.76 -11.41 1.35
CA LYS A 175 -12.37 -11.66 0.93
C LYS A 175 -12.39 -12.70 -0.17
N ARG A 176 -11.43 -12.62 -1.09
CA ARG A 176 -11.21 -13.66 -2.11
C ARG A 176 -9.81 -14.24 -2.02
N VAL A 177 -9.71 -15.51 -2.37
CA VAL A 177 -8.44 -16.20 -2.63
C VAL A 177 -8.50 -16.87 -3.99
N TYR A 178 -7.38 -16.86 -4.71
CA TYR A 178 -7.24 -17.60 -5.95
C TYR A 178 -6.99 -19.07 -5.64
N ILE A 179 -7.58 -19.94 -6.45
CA ILE A 179 -7.57 -21.39 -6.27
C ILE A 179 -6.80 -22.02 -7.41
N LYS A 180 -5.77 -22.80 -7.06
CA LYS A 180 -4.94 -23.54 -8.00
C LYS A 180 -5.68 -24.76 -8.52
N THR A 181 -6.34 -25.48 -7.61
CA THR A 181 -7.14 -26.66 -7.94
C THR A 181 -8.18 -26.91 -6.85
N VAL A 182 -9.27 -27.55 -7.25
CA VAL A 182 -10.27 -28.14 -6.36
C VAL A 182 -10.07 -29.65 -6.43
N THR A 183 -9.77 -30.29 -5.31
CA THR A 183 -9.36 -31.71 -5.28
C THR A 183 -10.52 -32.65 -5.55
N GLU A 184 -11.66 -32.42 -4.89
CA GLU A 184 -12.86 -33.25 -4.99
C GLU A 184 -14.11 -32.49 -4.52
N LYS A 185 -15.28 -33.15 -4.58
CA LYS A 185 -16.60 -32.73 -4.05
C LYS A 185 -17.23 -31.49 -4.69
N TYR A 186 -16.44 -30.50 -5.07
CA TYR A 186 -16.92 -29.23 -5.58
C TYR A 186 -16.55 -29.04 -7.06
N PRO A 187 -17.37 -28.31 -7.84
CA PRO A 187 -17.00 -27.95 -9.21
C PRO A 187 -15.73 -27.10 -9.26
N ARG A 188 -14.97 -27.19 -10.35
CA ARG A 188 -13.75 -26.38 -10.49
C ARG A 188 -14.05 -24.88 -10.45
N THR A 189 -13.16 -24.12 -9.84
CA THR A 189 -13.10 -22.66 -9.87
C THR A 189 -11.64 -22.21 -9.68
N ASP A 190 -11.32 -21.03 -10.19
CA ASP A 190 -10.02 -20.34 -10.02
C ASP A 190 -10.05 -19.34 -8.86
N VAL A 191 -11.22 -19.10 -8.25
CA VAL A 191 -11.39 -18.14 -7.15
C VAL A 191 -12.60 -18.50 -6.29
N VAL A 192 -12.48 -18.28 -4.99
CA VAL A 192 -13.60 -18.35 -4.03
C VAL A 192 -13.63 -17.11 -3.17
N CYS A 193 -14.81 -16.78 -2.66
CA CYS A 193 -15.02 -15.74 -1.67
C CYS A 193 -15.43 -16.31 -0.32
N PHE A 194 -15.05 -15.62 0.76
CA PHE A 194 -15.37 -16.00 2.13
C PHE A 194 -15.42 -14.74 3.02
N GLU A 195 -16.15 -14.84 4.12
CA GLU A 195 -16.15 -13.89 5.23
C GLU A 195 -15.21 -14.39 6.34
N TYR A 196 -15.27 -15.69 6.62
CA TYR A 196 -14.49 -16.39 7.63
C TYR A 196 -13.70 -17.53 6.99
N ALA A 197 -12.46 -17.75 7.43
CA ALA A 197 -11.56 -18.73 6.81
C ALA A 197 -12.12 -20.17 6.81
N ASP A 198 -12.92 -20.54 7.81
CA ASP A 198 -13.55 -21.86 7.96
C ASP A 198 -14.63 -22.15 6.90
N GLN A 199 -15.10 -21.12 6.18
CA GLN A 199 -16.02 -21.27 5.05
C GLN A 199 -15.33 -21.81 3.79
N VAL A 200 -14.00 -21.85 3.76
CA VAL A 200 -13.22 -22.39 2.63
C VAL A 200 -12.84 -23.84 2.96
N PRO A 201 -13.46 -24.84 2.31
CA PRO A 201 -13.16 -26.24 2.57
C PRO A 201 -11.72 -26.62 2.21
N PRO A 202 -11.13 -27.64 2.86
CA PRO A 202 -9.76 -28.10 2.58
C PRO A 202 -9.58 -28.62 1.14
N GLU A 203 -10.66 -28.95 0.43
CA GLU A 203 -10.63 -29.36 -0.98
C GLU A 203 -10.18 -28.22 -1.92
N PHE A 204 -10.17 -26.96 -1.46
CA PHE A 204 -9.75 -25.79 -2.21
C PHE A 204 -8.28 -25.48 -1.95
N VAL A 205 -7.41 -25.87 -2.88
CA VAL A 205 -5.97 -25.60 -2.79
C VAL A 205 -5.70 -24.16 -3.26
N VAL A 206 -5.31 -23.29 -2.33
CA VAL A 206 -4.97 -21.89 -2.61
C VAL A 206 -3.78 -21.78 -3.56
N ASP A 207 -3.89 -20.90 -4.55
CA ASP A 207 -2.78 -20.52 -5.42
C ASP A 207 -1.93 -19.43 -4.75
N TRP A 208 -1.03 -19.86 -3.87
CA TRP A 208 -0.15 -18.97 -3.11
C TRP A 208 0.78 -18.11 -3.98
N GLU A 209 1.15 -18.56 -5.19
CA GLU A 209 1.96 -17.75 -6.11
C GLU A 209 1.14 -16.62 -6.73
N THR A 210 -0.08 -16.92 -7.21
CA THR A 210 -0.99 -15.87 -7.70
C THR A 210 -1.37 -14.90 -6.59
N MET A 211 -1.54 -15.39 -5.36
CA MET A 211 -1.79 -14.56 -4.19
C MET A 211 -0.58 -13.68 -3.86
N LEU A 212 0.65 -14.22 -3.83
CA LEU A 212 1.88 -13.47 -3.59
C LEU A 212 2.06 -12.33 -4.62
N GLU A 213 1.86 -12.64 -5.90
CA GLU A 213 1.96 -11.68 -7.00
C GLU A 213 1.02 -10.48 -6.79
N LYS A 214 -0.25 -10.76 -6.45
CA LYS A 214 -1.30 -9.75 -6.34
C LYS A 214 -1.27 -8.98 -5.03
N THR A 215 -0.80 -9.60 -3.95
CA THR A 215 -0.88 -9.03 -2.60
C THR A 215 0.42 -8.42 -2.12
N LEU A 216 1.58 -8.92 -2.55
CA LEU A 216 2.86 -8.40 -2.09
C LEU A 216 3.69 -7.85 -3.25
N LYS A 217 3.95 -8.63 -4.30
CA LYS A 217 4.82 -8.20 -5.40
C LYS A 217 4.37 -6.91 -6.05
N GLY A 218 3.15 -6.88 -6.58
CA GLY A 218 2.63 -5.66 -7.23
C GLY A 218 2.65 -4.43 -6.30
N PRO A 219 2.17 -4.52 -5.05
CA PRO A 219 2.26 -3.43 -4.09
C PRO A 219 3.68 -2.97 -3.72
N LEU A 220 4.59 -3.91 -3.47
CA LEU A 220 5.95 -3.62 -3.01
C LEU A 220 6.88 -3.18 -4.15
N SER A 221 6.75 -3.73 -5.35
CA SER A 221 7.43 -3.25 -6.57
C SER A 221 7.31 -1.74 -6.73
N ARG A 222 6.12 -1.19 -6.47
CA ARG A 222 5.85 0.25 -6.58
C ARG A 222 6.58 1.10 -5.53
N ILE A 223 7.22 0.49 -4.54
CA ILE A 223 8.02 1.14 -3.51
C ILE A 223 9.51 0.91 -3.76
N ILE A 224 9.89 -0.32 -4.05
CA ILE A 224 11.30 -0.72 -4.17
C ILE A 224 11.91 -0.34 -5.53
N GLU A 225 11.15 -0.42 -6.63
CA GLU A 225 11.66 -0.08 -7.97
C GLU A 225 12.08 1.40 -8.11
N PRO A 226 11.34 2.38 -7.56
CA PRO A 226 11.80 3.77 -7.52
C PRO A 226 13.09 4.01 -6.73
N LEU A 227 13.47 3.09 -5.84
CA LEU A 227 14.73 3.13 -5.09
C LEU A 227 15.88 2.46 -5.87
N GLY A 228 15.60 1.90 -7.05
CA GLY A 228 16.55 1.14 -7.85
C GLY A 228 16.69 -0.32 -7.44
N TRP A 229 15.79 -0.83 -6.60
CA TRP A 229 15.77 -2.24 -6.18
C TRP A 229 14.81 -3.04 -7.05
N ASP A 230 15.19 -4.25 -7.43
CA ASP A 230 14.35 -5.13 -8.23
C ASP A 230 13.65 -6.18 -7.35
N TRP A 231 12.44 -6.59 -7.74
CA TRP A 231 11.76 -7.71 -7.09
C TRP A 231 12.61 -8.99 -7.07
N HIS A 232 13.40 -9.21 -8.12
CA HIS A 232 14.31 -10.35 -8.21
C HIS A 232 15.37 -10.35 -7.12
N ASP A 233 15.76 -9.18 -6.61
CA ASP A 233 16.73 -9.07 -5.53
C ASP A 233 16.14 -9.57 -4.20
N VAL A 234 14.83 -9.46 -4.00
CA VAL A 234 14.15 -9.87 -2.76
C VAL A 234 13.49 -11.24 -2.87
N ASP A 235 13.22 -11.76 -4.06
CA ASP A 235 12.61 -13.08 -4.26
C ASP A 235 13.62 -14.22 -4.00
N PRO A 236 13.40 -15.09 -3.00
CA PRO A 236 14.33 -16.17 -2.65
C PRO A 236 14.33 -17.36 -3.63
N THR A 237 13.47 -17.38 -4.65
CA THR A 237 13.48 -18.46 -5.67
C THR A 237 14.52 -18.28 -6.76
N ARG A 238 15.15 -17.12 -6.84
CA ARG A 238 16.27 -16.86 -7.75
C ARG A 238 17.48 -16.46 -6.93
N THR A 239 18.58 -17.17 -7.14
CA THR A 239 19.90 -16.73 -6.67
C THR A 239 20.30 -15.50 -7.50
N THR A 240 20.62 -14.40 -6.85
CA THR A 240 21.11 -13.18 -7.53
C THR A 240 22.64 -13.13 -7.47
N LEU A 241 23.26 -12.28 -8.30
CA LEU A 241 24.71 -12.05 -8.25
C LEU A 241 25.14 -11.47 -6.88
N PHE A 242 24.26 -10.71 -6.23
CA PHE A 242 24.44 -10.19 -4.88
C PHE A 242 24.57 -11.30 -3.82
N ASP A 243 23.92 -12.45 -4.01
CA ASP A 243 24.08 -13.60 -3.11
C ASP A 243 25.52 -14.19 -3.15
N PHE A 244 26.35 -13.77 -4.12
CA PHE A 244 27.77 -14.11 -4.24
C PHE A 244 28.72 -12.96 -3.83
N GLY A 245 28.20 -11.85 -3.28
CA GLY A 245 29.01 -10.71 -2.84
C GLY A 245 29.69 -9.94 -3.99
N MET A 246 29.11 -9.98 -5.19
CA MET A 246 29.54 -9.23 -6.39
C MET A 246 28.55 -8.15 -6.77
#